data_AF-A0A9E3VX85-F1
#
_entry.id   AF-A0A9E3VX85-F1
#
_cell.length_a   1.000
_cell.length_b   1.000
_cell.length_c   1.000
_cell.angle_alpha   90.00
_cell.angle_beta   90.00
_cell.angle_gamma   90.00
#
_symmetry.space_group_name_H-M   'P 1'
#
loop_
_entity.id
_entity.type
_entity.pdbx_description
1 polymer ?
#
loop_
_entity_poly.entity_id
_entity_poly.type
_entity_poly.pdbx_seq_one_letter_code
_entity_poly.pdbx_strand_id
1 'polypeptide(L)'
;MRVFLLIAAMICAGVCCAADFYVDPVKGDPKGNGSKAAPWRILQEVIESGQLREVKPGDTIYLRTGFHGRVIISGNNDEVVTIAAEAGHKPRLSYFEIPSGKKWHIKGLTISASFGEPYDGAMLKFADSGDSAEITVEDCFVHSALDTSSWSAQDWMKCNSGITMGRHGSGHMLRNNYVLNTRFGINLCAENSVCEGNVVSHFSGDGIRVTRDGQVVQHNVIRNIYVGDKDGDDNHDDAIQCFLFNKGTGLVRDVTIRENLVIMREDESQRWPANMQAIGFFDGPLQNFHVEGNVINTSHWHGVSLYDAQDCKILNNVAYTQWTSEKLRPWVELGSKGKGEIKGNEVKGNYAYSFKLSNDKAVVAEDNKPPTEEIYNDRKQKLLELINEKYGAKHPAAGFKRVGLEKPRWLRGTVVDGAIDAIEAAKGQGKLILIYGLSDEDDPRCAEFEREVLDDEVVGKLLDQCITVGIALDDKLDRDLRKRYGLSSKAPQIVILNPDGSEAWEGKPSSAKALIKKLEDALGKLEED
;
A
#
# COMPACT_ATOMS: atom_id res chain seq x y z
N MET A 1 20.75 -67.74 37.43
CA MET A 1 21.46 -66.53 36.95
C MET A 1 20.66 -65.97 35.77
N ARG A 2 20.00 -64.83 35.97
CA ARG A 2 19.05 -64.24 35.00
C ARG A 2 19.83 -63.53 33.89
N VAL A 3 19.57 -63.86 32.64
CA VAL A 3 20.05 -63.10 31.47
C VAL A 3 18.92 -62.13 31.09
N PHE A 4 19.16 -60.84 31.28
CA PHE A 4 18.33 -59.75 30.77
C PHE A 4 18.80 -59.41 29.35
N LEU A 5 17.93 -59.55 28.36
CA LEU A 5 18.10 -58.94 27.05
C LEU A 5 17.55 -57.51 27.13
N LEU A 6 18.43 -56.50 27.04
CA LEU A 6 18.03 -55.12 26.80
C LEU A 6 17.72 -54.94 25.32
N ILE A 7 16.49 -54.55 25.00
CA ILE A 7 16.10 -54.03 23.69
C ILE A 7 16.41 -52.52 23.71
N ALA A 8 17.40 -52.10 22.94
CA ALA A 8 17.68 -50.69 22.68
C ALA A 8 16.68 -50.16 21.64
N ALA A 9 15.70 -49.37 22.07
CA ALA A 9 14.83 -48.62 21.18
C ALA A 9 15.61 -47.40 20.65
N MET A 10 15.99 -47.46 19.37
CA MET A 10 16.51 -46.30 18.64
C MET A 10 15.34 -45.34 18.38
N ILE A 11 15.20 -44.30 19.20
CA ILE A 11 14.32 -43.17 18.93
C ILE A 11 15.07 -42.26 17.94
N CYS A 12 14.81 -42.44 16.65
CA CYS A 12 15.13 -41.42 15.66
C CYS A 12 14.13 -40.28 15.86
N ALA A 13 14.51 -39.27 16.63
CA ALA A 13 13.84 -37.98 16.58
C ALA A 13 14.13 -37.38 15.20
N GLY A 14 13.21 -37.62 14.26
CA GLY A 14 13.26 -36.98 12.95
C GLY A 14 13.18 -35.47 13.16
N VAL A 15 14.20 -34.75 12.68
CA VAL A 15 14.11 -33.30 12.50
C VAL A 15 12.98 -33.09 11.49
N CYS A 16 11.78 -32.74 11.99
CA CYS A 16 10.67 -32.39 11.12
C CYS A 16 11.04 -31.06 10.47
N CYS A 17 11.53 -31.12 9.23
CA CYS A 17 11.71 -29.91 8.44
C CYS A 17 10.33 -29.32 8.14
N ALA A 18 10.23 -27.99 8.12
CA ALA A 18 9.05 -27.29 7.64
C ALA A 18 8.64 -27.83 6.26
N ALA A 19 7.36 -28.15 6.10
CA ALA A 19 6.78 -28.64 4.87
C ALA A 19 6.19 -27.50 4.04
N ASP A 20 6.24 -27.69 2.71
CA ASP A 20 5.63 -26.78 1.74
C ASP A 20 4.34 -27.39 1.19
N PHE A 21 3.25 -26.62 1.28
CA PHE A 21 1.96 -26.92 0.69
C PHE A 21 1.69 -25.95 -0.47
N TYR A 22 0.90 -26.38 -1.45
CA TYR A 22 0.60 -25.63 -2.66
C TYR A 22 -0.91 -25.59 -2.89
N VAL A 23 -1.40 -24.39 -3.20
CA VAL A 23 -2.79 -24.11 -3.58
C VAL A 23 -2.79 -23.49 -4.96
N ASP A 24 -3.48 -24.11 -5.91
CA ASP A 24 -3.47 -23.78 -7.34
C ASP A 24 -4.92 -23.73 -7.88
N PRO A 25 -5.49 -22.54 -8.11
CA PRO A 25 -6.88 -22.41 -8.59
C PRO A 25 -7.12 -23.04 -9.97
N VAL A 26 -6.06 -23.27 -10.76
CA VAL A 26 -6.15 -23.80 -12.12
C VAL A 26 -5.93 -25.30 -12.17
N LYS A 27 -4.91 -25.81 -11.46
CA LYS A 27 -4.49 -27.22 -11.52
C LYS A 27 -4.80 -28.02 -10.26
N GLY A 28 -5.28 -27.36 -9.20
CA GLY A 28 -5.55 -27.99 -7.92
C GLY A 28 -6.86 -28.76 -7.88
N ASP A 29 -6.88 -29.78 -7.02
CA ASP A 29 -8.04 -30.62 -6.76
C ASP A 29 -8.51 -30.40 -5.31
N PRO A 30 -9.83 -30.26 -5.03
CA PRO A 30 -10.34 -30.19 -3.66
C PRO A 30 -9.95 -31.40 -2.79
N LYS A 31 -9.60 -32.53 -3.38
CA LYS A 31 -9.11 -33.76 -2.72
C LYS A 31 -7.59 -33.93 -2.81
N GLY A 32 -6.88 -32.92 -3.34
CA GLY A 32 -5.42 -32.87 -3.33
C GLY A 32 -4.85 -33.02 -1.93
N ASN A 33 -3.57 -33.36 -1.84
CA ASN A 33 -2.87 -33.48 -0.56
C ASN A 33 -1.99 -32.26 -0.26
N GLY A 34 -2.12 -31.19 -1.06
CA GLY A 34 -1.35 -29.96 -0.93
C GLY A 34 0.11 -30.09 -1.38
N SER A 35 0.57 -31.26 -1.84
CA SER A 35 1.91 -31.38 -2.43
C SER A 35 1.99 -30.65 -3.77
N LYS A 36 3.20 -30.32 -4.23
CA LYS A 36 3.41 -29.69 -5.55
C LYS A 36 2.79 -30.46 -6.72
N ALA A 37 2.72 -31.80 -6.62
CA ALA A 37 2.19 -32.69 -7.64
C ALA A 37 0.67 -32.89 -7.57
N ALA A 38 0.06 -32.67 -6.40
CA ALA A 38 -1.38 -32.76 -6.18
C ALA A 38 -1.83 -31.58 -5.29
N PRO A 39 -1.74 -30.34 -5.80
CA PRO A 39 -2.03 -29.15 -5.03
C PRO A 39 -3.51 -29.10 -4.66
N TRP A 40 -3.81 -28.40 -3.57
CA TRP A 40 -5.20 -28.01 -3.28
C TRP A 40 -5.69 -26.97 -4.28
N ARG A 41 -7.01 -26.80 -4.40
CA ARG A 41 -7.60 -25.90 -5.40
C ARG A 41 -7.57 -24.43 -5.00
N ILE A 42 -8.41 -23.99 -4.06
CA ILE A 42 -8.43 -22.60 -3.56
C ILE A 42 -8.31 -22.56 -2.03
N LEU A 43 -7.79 -21.47 -1.48
CA LEU A 43 -7.48 -21.41 -0.04
C LEU A 43 -8.74 -21.43 0.81
N GLN A 44 -9.82 -20.78 0.36
CA GLN A 44 -11.12 -20.84 1.02
C GLN A 44 -11.58 -22.28 1.24
N GLU A 45 -11.47 -23.14 0.22
CA GLU A 45 -11.86 -24.56 0.32
C GLU A 45 -10.97 -25.36 1.26
N VAL A 46 -9.67 -25.10 1.27
CA VAL A 46 -8.73 -25.76 2.20
C VAL A 46 -9.13 -25.51 3.65
N ILE A 47 -9.59 -24.31 3.94
CA ILE A 47 -10.06 -23.93 5.28
C ILE A 47 -11.42 -24.55 5.58
N GLU A 48 -12.41 -24.38 4.69
CA GLU A 48 -13.78 -24.84 4.89
C GLU A 48 -13.90 -26.38 4.97
N SER A 49 -13.04 -27.09 4.24
CA SER A 49 -12.99 -28.56 4.27
C SER A 49 -12.16 -29.12 5.43
N GLY A 50 -11.48 -28.26 6.19
CA GLY A 50 -10.61 -28.65 7.31
C GLY A 50 -9.26 -29.25 6.91
N GLN A 51 -8.86 -29.15 5.64
CA GLN A 51 -7.55 -29.61 5.14
C GLN A 51 -6.37 -28.85 5.77
N LEU A 52 -6.61 -27.63 6.26
CA LEU A 52 -5.61 -26.84 6.97
C LEU A 52 -5.01 -27.59 8.18
N ARG A 53 -5.72 -28.56 8.77
CA ARG A 53 -5.20 -29.37 9.91
C ARG A 53 -3.95 -30.17 9.58
N GLU A 54 -3.66 -30.39 8.30
CA GLU A 54 -2.46 -31.10 7.84
C GLU A 54 -1.21 -30.20 7.91
N VAL A 55 -1.41 -28.88 8.00
CA VAL A 55 -0.36 -27.87 8.14
C VAL A 55 0.05 -27.75 9.61
N LYS A 56 1.34 -27.84 9.87
CA LYS A 56 1.94 -27.82 11.21
C LYS A 56 2.67 -26.50 11.46
N PRO A 57 2.93 -26.15 12.73
CA PRO A 57 3.80 -25.03 13.05
C PRO A 57 5.14 -25.11 12.29
N GLY A 58 5.56 -23.99 11.68
CA GLY A 58 6.76 -23.90 10.84
C GLY A 58 6.51 -24.08 9.34
N ASP A 59 5.37 -24.66 8.93
CA ASP A 59 5.09 -24.96 7.52
C ASP A 59 4.73 -23.70 6.70
N THR A 60 4.85 -23.82 5.38
CA THR A 60 4.48 -22.77 4.43
C THR A 60 3.41 -23.25 3.45
N ILE A 61 2.39 -22.43 3.23
CA ILE A 61 1.36 -22.61 2.20
C ILE A 61 1.62 -21.60 1.08
N TYR A 62 2.05 -22.10 -0.07
CA TYR A 62 2.25 -21.32 -1.28
C TYR A 62 0.97 -21.22 -2.11
N LEU A 63 0.56 -20.00 -2.43
CA LEU A 63 -0.57 -19.69 -3.28
C LEU A 63 -0.08 -19.34 -4.69
N ARG A 64 -0.62 -20.04 -5.70
CA ARG A 64 -0.35 -19.76 -7.11
C ARG A 64 -1.30 -18.71 -7.67
N THR A 65 -1.04 -18.30 -8.92
CA THR A 65 -1.83 -17.29 -9.62
C THR A 65 -3.29 -17.73 -9.73
N GLY A 66 -4.21 -16.83 -9.36
CA GLY A 66 -5.65 -17.05 -9.48
C GLY A 66 -6.42 -16.55 -8.27
N PHE A 67 -7.75 -16.76 -8.30
CA PHE A 67 -8.63 -16.35 -7.21
C PHE A 67 -8.73 -17.44 -6.14
N HIS A 68 -8.45 -17.09 -4.88
CA HIS A 68 -8.42 -18.01 -3.73
C HIS A 68 -9.64 -17.88 -2.81
N GLY A 69 -10.60 -17.02 -3.16
CA GLY A 69 -11.84 -16.84 -2.42
C GLY A 69 -11.80 -15.78 -1.33
N ARG A 70 -12.79 -15.84 -0.44
CA ARG A 70 -12.91 -15.07 0.80
C ARG A 70 -12.32 -15.90 1.93
N VAL A 71 -11.23 -15.45 2.54
CA VAL A 71 -10.45 -16.24 3.49
C VAL A 71 -10.65 -15.74 4.90
N ILE A 72 -11.06 -16.65 5.79
CA ILE A 72 -11.16 -16.41 7.24
C ILE A 72 -10.48 -17.59 7.93
N ILE A 73 -9.38 -17.34 8.63
CA ILE A 73 -8.55 -18.38 9.25
C ILE A 73 -8.34 -18.08 10.73
N SER A 74 -8.20 -19.10 11.55
CA SER A 74 -7.87 -18.94 12.98
C SER A 74 -6.98 -20.08 13.43
N GLY A 75 -6.17 -19.85 14.46
CA GLY A 75 -5.33 -20.88 15.02
C GLY A 75 -4.15 -20.30 15.80
N ASN A 76 -3.74 -21.02 16.83
CA ASN A 76 -2.53 -20.70 17.58
C ASN A 76 -1.44 -21.70 17.19
N ASN A 77 -0.31 -21.20 16.70
CA ASN A 77 0.82 -22.03 16.33
C ASN A 77 1.97 -21.85 17.32
N ASP A 78 2.76 -22.90 17.56
CA ASP A 78 3.95 -22.85 18.41
C ASP A 78 5.14 -22.18 17.69
N GLU A 79 5.16 -22.28 16.36
CA GLU A 79 6.09 -21.68 15.41
C GLU A 79 5.30 -21.00 14.30
N VAL A 80 5.94 -20.10 13.54
CA VAL A 80 5.24 -19.33 12.48
C VAL A 80 4.76 -20.26 11.37
N VAL A 81 3.46 -20.18 11.04
CA VAL A 81 2.92 -20.73 9.81
C VAL A 81 2.81 -19.62 8.77
N THR A 82 3.35 -19.85 7.58
CA THR A 82 3.38 -18.85 6.51
C THR A 82 2.34 -19.16 5.43
N ILE A 83 1.59 -18.15 5.00
CA ILE A 83 0.78 -18.18 3.78
C ILE A 83 1.37 -17.14 2.84
N ALA A 84 1.96 -17.58 1.73
CA ALA A 84 2.72 -16.73 0.83
C ALA A 84 2.31 -16.93 -0.63
N ALA A 85 2.47 -15.90 -1.46
CA ALA A 85 2.53 -16.11 -2.90
C ALA A 85 3.75 -16.98 -3.25
N GLU A 86 3.58 -17.98 -4.11
CA GLU A 86 4.73 -18.65 -4.75
C GLU A 86 5.49 -17.62 -5.61
N ALA A 87 6.82 -17.72 -5.68
CA ALA A 87 7.61 -16.79 -6.50
C ALA A 87 7.10 -16.73 -7.95
N GLY A 88 6.90 -15.51 -8.47
CA GLY A 88 6.34 -15.25 -9.80
C GLY A 88 4.81 -15.32 -9.89
N HIS A 89 4.13 -15.85 -8.88
CA HIS A 89 2.68 -15.98 -8.88
C HIS A 89 1.96 -14.77 -8.27
N LYS A 90 0.71 -14.55 -8.71
CA LYS A 90 -0.14 -13.41 -8.30
C LYS A 90 -1.48 -13.91 -7.72
N PRO A 91 -1.51 -14.42 -6.48
CA PRO A 91 -2.74 -14.87 -5.83
C PRO A 91 -3.64 -13.68 -5.49
N ARG A 92 -4.94 -13.85 -5.72
CA ARG A 92 -5.99 -12.84 -5.49
C ARG A 92 -7.01 -13.34 -4.48
N LEU A 93 -7.35 -12.51 -3.50
CA LEU A 93 -8.36 -12.79 -2.48
C LEU A 93 -9.36 -11.64 -2.41
N SER A 94 -10.64 -11.95 -2.23
CA SER A 94 -11.66 -10.89 -2.09
C SER A 94 -11.65 -10.25 -0.70
N TYR A 95 -11.17 -10.99 0.30
CA TYR A 95 -11.10 -10.60 1.71
C TYR A 95 -10.18 -11.56 2.46
N PHE A 96 -9.48 -11.07 3.48
CA PHE A 96 -8.66 -11.90 4.36
C PHE A 96 -8.84 -11.50 5.82
N GLU A 97 -9.17 -12.48 6.68
CA GLU A 97 -9.30 -12.25 8.12
C GLU A 97 -8.62 -13.31 8.98
N ILE A 98 -7.95 -12.87 10.05
CA ILE A 98 -7.54 -13.70 11.20
C ILE A 98 -8.26 -13.19 12.47
N PRO A 99 -9.50 -13.65 12.76
CA PRO A 99 -10.26 -13.13 13.90
C PRO A 99 -9.54 -13.31 15.24
N SER A 100 -8.84 -14.44 15.38
CA SER A 100 -7.98 -14.80 16.51
C SER A 100 -6.87 -15.75 16.07
N GLY A 101 -5.65 -15.56 16.57
CA GLY A 101 -4.57 -16.50 16.30
C GLY A 101 -3.17 -15.98 16.60
N LYS A 102 -2.21 -16.90 16.66
CA LYS A 102 -0.81 -16.60 16.99
C LYS A 102 0.14 -17.12 15.93
N LYS A 103 1.19 -16.34 15.66
CA LYS A 103 2.31 -16.71 14.79
C LYS A 103 1.86 -17.11 13.38
N TRP A 104 1.17 -16.18 12.73
CA TRP A 104 0.83 -16.26 11.31
C TRP A 104 1.66 -15.26 10.52
N HIS A 105 2.15 -15.65 9.34
CA HIS A 105 2.83 -14.75 8.43
C HIS A 105 2.13 -14.77 7.07
N ILE A 106 1.58 -13.63 6.66
CA ILE A 106 0.85 -13.46 5.41
C ILE A 106 1.70 -12.63 4.47
N LYS A 107 2.08 -13.19 3.31
CA LYS A 107 3.11 -12.58 2.46
C LYS A 107 2.76 -12.49 0.98
N GLY A 108 2.91 -11.32 0.38
CA GLY A 108 2.90 -11.15 -1.08
C GLY A 108 1.53 -11.33 -1.74
N LEU A 109 0.43 -11.24 -0.99
CA LEU A 109 -0.92 -11.47 -1.51
C LEU A 109 -1.53 -10.20 -2.11
N THR A 110 -2.38 -10.36 -3.14
CA THR A 110 -3.26 -9.26 -3.59
C THR A 110 -4.66 -9.46 -3.01
N ILE A 111 -5.13 -8.48 -2.23
CA ILE A 111 -6.42 -8.53 -1.53
C ILE A 111 -7.24 -7.32 -1.96
N SER A 112 -8.42 -7.57 -2.54
CA SER A 112 -9.27 -6.50 -3.04
C SER A 112 -10.75 -6.84 -2.94
N ALA A 113 -11.55 -5.89 -2.45
CA ALA A 113 -13.01 -5.99 -2.48
C ALA A 113 -13.55 -6.19 -3.91
N SER A 114 -12.85 -5.69 -4.94
CA SER A 114 -13.24 -5.84 -6.35
C SER A 114 -13.18 -7.27 -6.89
N PHE A 115 -12.67 -8.24 -6.13
CA PHE A 115 -12.57 -9.64 -6.58
C PHE A 115 -13.74 -10.51 -6.14
N GLY A 116 -14.68 -10.00 -5.34
CA GLY A 116 -15.82 -10.77 -4.86
C GLY A 116 -17.08 -9.92 -4.73
N GLU A 117 -18.07 -10.49 -4.06
CA GLU A 117 -19.32 -9.79 -3.75
C GLU A 117 -19.05 -8.54 -2.88
N PRO A 118 -19.82 -7.44 -3.08
CA PRO A 118 -19.67 -6.23 -2.29
C PRO A 118 -19.81 -6.48 -0.78
N TYR A 119 -18.97 -5.82 0.01
CA TYR A 119 -19.05 -5.80 1.48
C TYR A 119 -18.47 -4.49 2.02
N ASP A 120 -18.87 -4.13 3.24
CA ASP A 120 -18.36 -2.95 3.93
C ASP A 120 -17.16 -3.27 4.83
N GLY A 121 -16.35 -2.25 5.12
CA GLY A 121 -15.26 -2.33 6.09
C GLY A 121 -13.88 -2.61 5.47
N ALA A 122 -12.96 -3.14 6.29
CA ALA A 122 -11.58 -3.38 5.91
C ALA A 122 -11.42 -4.65 5.04
N MET A 123 -10.51 -4.63 4.07
CA MET A 123 -10.27 -5.78 3.20
C MET A 123 -9.34 -6.83 3.82
N LEU A 124 -8.43 -6.39 4.69
CA LEU A 124 -7.55 -7.25 5.48
C LEU A 124 -7.72 -6.91 6.95
N LYS A 125 -8.11 -7.91 7.75
CA LYS A 125 -8.40 -7.73 9.16
C LYS A 125 -7.77 -8.81 10.02
N PHE A 126 -7.29 -8.49 11.20
CA PHE A 126 -6.87 -9.51 12.17
C PHE A 126 -6.95 -9.01 13.60
N ALA A 127 -6.93 -9.91 14.57
CA ALA A 127 -6.93 -9.59 16.01
C ALA A 127 -8.13 -8.75 16.48
N ASP A 128 -9.29 -8.86 15.84
CA ASP A 128 -10.47 -8.06 16.20
C ASP A 128 -11.50 -8.78 17.07
N SER A 129 -11.45 -10.11 17.13
CA SER A 129 -12.49 -10.91 17.80
C SER A 129 -11.96 -11.78 18.94
N GLY A 130 -10.67 -12.14 18.94
CA GLY A 130 -10.09 -12.96 20.00
C GLY A 130 -8.57 -12.83 20.13
N ASP A 131 -8.04 -13.45 21.17
CA ASP A 131 -6.62 -13.39 21.56
C ASP A 131 -5.70 -13.69 20.38
N SER A 132 -4.76 -12.78 20.13
CA SER A 132 -3.86 -12.81 18.99
C SER A 132 -2.49 -12.29 19.36
N ALA A 133 -1.44 -12.80 18.72
CA ALA A 133 -0.08 -12.32 18.92
C ALA A 133 0.81 -12.66 17.73
N GLU A 134 1.84 -11.85 17.48
CA GLU A 134 2.93 -12.22 16.55
C GLU A 134 2.44 -12.53 15.12
N ILE A 135 1.36 -11.87 14.69
CA ILE A 135 0.88 -11.91 13.30
C ILE A 135 1.66 -10.88 12.48
N THR A 136 2.25 -11.33 11.37
CA THR A 136 2.96 -10.49 10.40
C THR A 136 2.18 -10.48 9.08
N VAL A 137 1.95 -9.28 8.54
CA VAL A 137 1.46 -9.07 7.17
C VAL A 137 2.54 -8.30 6.41
N GLU A 138 3.08 -8.94 5.38
CA GLU A 138 4.26 -8.48 4.65
C GLU A 138 4.03 -8.44 3.13
N ASP A 139 4.55 -7.43 2.44
CA ASP A 139 4.58 -7.38 0.97
C ASP A 139 3.20 -7.50 0.27
N CYS A 140 2.09 -7.28 0.98
CA CYS A 140 0.74 -7.47 0.43
C CYS A 140 0.27 -6.21 -0.30
N PHE A 141 -0.48 -6.40 -1.38
CA PHE A 141 -1.16 -5.32 -2.09
C PHE A 141 -2.66 -5.35 -1.75
N VAL A 142 -3.14 -4.29 -1.09
CA VAL A 142 -4.50 -4.17 -0.59
C VAL A 142 -5.16 -2.96 -1.27
N HIS A 143 -6.26 -3.16 -2.01
CA HIS A 143 -6.90 -2.05 -2.71
C HIS A 143 -8.40 -2.23 -2.91
N SER A 144 -9.20 -1.16 -2.85
CA SER A 144 -10.65 -1.31 -3.11
C SER A 144 -10.93 -1.47 -4.61
N ALA A 145 -10.23 -0.69 -5.42
CA ALA A 145 -10.28 -0.70 -6.89
C ALA A 145 -8.95 -0.20 -7.45
N LEU A 146 -8.63 -0.54 -8.70
CA LEU A 146 -7.44 -0.01 -9.38
C LEU A 146 -7.72 1.29 -10.12
N ASP A 147 -8.94 1.45 -10.64
CA ASP A 147 -9.39 2.64 -11.36
C ASP A 147 -10.48 3.36 -10.54
N THR A 148 -10.22 4.62 -10.23
CA THR A 148 -11.11 5.52 -9.49
C THR A 148 -11.50 6.75 -10.31
N SER A 149 -11.22 6.76 -11.62
CA SER A 149 -11.49 7.91 -12.51
C SER A 149 -12.98 8.30 -12.55
N SER A 150 -13.87 7.31 -12.40
CA SER A 150 -15.32 7.49 -12.35
C SER A 150 -15.86 7.79 -10.95
N TRP A 151 -15.04 7.72 -9.90
CA TRP A 151 -15.50 7.88 -8.52
C TRP A 151 -15.96 9.32 -8.24
N SER A 152 -17.14 9.41 -7.65
CA SER A 152 -17.64 10.59 -6.98
C SER A 152 -17.03 10.72 -5.58
N ALA A 153 -17.21 11.88 -4.93
CA ALA A 153 -16.85 12.04 -3.52
C ALA A 153 -17.55 11.00 -2.62
N GLN A 154 -18.78 10.61 -2.96
CA GLN A 154 -19.53 9.62 -2.20
C GLN A 154 -18.95 8.21 -2.32
N ASP A 155 -18.35 7.87 -3.46
CA ASP A 155 -17.69 6.57 -3.65
C ASP A 155 -16.43 6.51 -2.80
N TRP A 156 -15.63 7.59 -2.77
CA TRP A 156 -14.51 7.74 -1.83
C TRP A 156 -14.95 7.57 -0.37
N MET A 157 -16.09 8.13 0.03
CA MET A 157 -16.61 7.99 1.40
C MET A 157 -17.10 6.57 1.75
N LYS A 158 -17.48 5.77 0.75
CA LYS A 158 -18.07 4.43 0.93
C LYS A 158 -17.12 3.28 0.63
N CYS A 159 -16.00 3.54 -0.04
CA CYS A 159 -15.07 2.49 -0.42
C CYS A 159 -14.48 1.79 0.80
N ASN A 160 -13.96 0.58 0.57
CA ASN A 160 -13.40 -0.24 1.65
C ASN A 160 -12.19 0.43 2.29
N SER A 161 -11.95 0.12 3.56
CA SER A 161 -10.71 0.46 4.22
C SER A 161 -9.62 -0.58 3.91
N GLY A 162 -8.36 -0.22 4.07
CA GLY A 162 -7.23 -1.09 3.82
C GLY A 162 -7.07 -2.18 4.88
N ILE A 163 -6.13 -1.96 5.79
CA ILE A 163 -5.70 -2.96 6.77
C ILE A 163 -6.17 -2.56 8.17
N THR A 164 -6.82 -3.48 8.88
CA THR A 164 -7.17 -3.30 10.29
C THR A 164 -6.51 -4.35 11.16
N MET A 165 -5.50 -3.92 11.92
CA MET A 165 -4.98 -4.64 13.08
C MET A 165 -5.88 -4.31 14.27
N GLY A 166 -6.70 -5.27 14.69
CA GLY A 166 -7.66 -5.15 15.78
C GLY A 166 -6.99 -5.07 17.16
N ARG A 167 -7.84 -4.95 18.19
CA ARG A 167 -7.41 -4.61 19.56
C ARG A 167 -7.15 -5.80 20.48
N HIS A 168 -7.38 -7.02 20.01
CA HIS A 168 -7.31 -8.24 20.80
C HIS A 168 -5.97 -8.96 20.59
N GLY A 169 -4.87 -8.21 20.70
CA GLY A 169 -3.54 -8.78 20.56
C GLY A 169 -2.41 -7.80 20.81
N SER A 170 -1.18 -8.27 20.61
CA SER A 170 0.04 -7.46 20.71
C SER A 170 1.18 -8.06 19.88
N GLY A 171 2.23 -7.27 19.64
CA GLY A 171 3.43 -7.77 18.95
C GLY A 171 3.19 -8.08 17.48
N HIS A 172 2.25 -7.40 16.84
CA HIS A 172 1.94 -7.59 15.43
C HIS A 172 2.82 -6.73 14.53
N MET A 173 2.92 -7.12 13.25
CA MET A 173 3.74 -6.42 12.27
C MET A 173 3.01 -6.23 10.94
N LEU A 174 3.02 -4.99 10.47
CA LEU A 174 2.59 -4.60 9.12
C LEU A 174 3.81 -4.06 8.39
N ARG A 175 4.41 -4.86 7.50
CA ARG A 175 5.65 -4.51 6.81
C ARG A 175 5.45 -4.40 5.31
N ASN A 176 5.95 -3.32 4.72
CA ASN A 176 6.09 -3.17 3.28
C ASN A 176 4.83 -3.54 2.48
N ASN A 177 3.64 -3.20 2.99
CA ASN A 177 2.39 -3.39 2.27
C ASN A 177 2.06 -2.15 1.42
N TYR A 178 1.31 -2.33 0.35
CA TYR A 178 0.77 -1.25 -0.47
C TYR A 178 -0.74 -1.18 -0.28
N VAL A 179 -1.24 -0.06 0.24
CA VAL A 179 -2.66 0.19 0.48
C VAL A 179 -3.11 1.31 -0.47
N LEU A 180 -4.05 1.01 -1.37
CA LEU A 180 -4.43 1.88 -2.47
C LEU A 180 -5.95 2.07 -2.58
N ASN A 181 -6.40 3.30 -2.84
CA ASN A 181 -7.80 3.62 -3.14
C ASN A 181 -8.74 3.14 -2.01
N THR A 182 -8.53 3.66 -0.80
CA THR A 182 -9.23 3.19 0.42
C THR A 182 -9.85 4.32 1.22
N ARG A 183 -10.89 4.03 2.01
CA ARG A 183 -11.41 5.01 2.96
C ARG A 183 -10.38 5.34 4.04
N PHE A 184 -10.12 4.40 4.95
CA PHE A 184 -9.02 4.46 5.91
C PHE A 184 -7.88 3.57 5.43
N GLY A 185 -6.63 4.01 5.58
CA GLY A 185 -5.46 3.26 5.16
C GLY A 185 -5.15 2.07 6.08
N ILE A 186 -4.47 2.34 7.20
CA ILE A 186 -4.02 1.32 8.17
C ILE A 186 -4.45 1.68 9.59
N ASN A 187 -5.16 0.79 10.27
CA ASN A 187 -5.52 0.92 11.68
C ASN A 187 -4.63 0.03 12.55
N LEU A 188 -3.84 0.62 13.47
CA LEU A 188 -3.09 -0.11 14.50
C LEU A 188 -3.83 -0.01 15.84
N CYS A 189 -4.55 -1.07 16.20
CA CYS A 189 -5.31 -1.14 17.46
C CYS A 189 -4.73 -2.07 18.52
N ALA A 190 -3.60 -2.74 18.24
CA ALA A 190 -2.90 -3.64 19.17
C ALA A 190 -1.62 -3.02 19.72
N GLU A 191 -1.32 -3.29 21.00
CA GLU A 191 -0.13 -2.79 21.69
C GLU A 191 1.17 -3.37 21.11
N ASN A 192 2.29 -2.67 21.35
CA ASN A 192 3.64 -3.16 21.05
C ASN A 192 3.81 -3.66 19.60
N SER A 193 3.16 -3.00 18.65
CA SER A 193 3.07 -3.44 17.26
C SER A 193 3.79 -2.47 16.32
N VAL A 194 4.26 -2.97 15.19
CA VAL A 194 5.11 -2.23 14.24
C VAL A 194 4.38 -2.07 12.91
N CYS A 195 4.35 -0.86 12.37
CA CYS A 195 3.95 -0.56 11.00
C CYS A 195 5.12 0.11 10.29
N GLU A 196 5.77 -0.62 9.38
CA GLU A 196 7.00 -0.16 8.73
C GLU A 196 7.05 -0.36 7.22
N GLY A 197 7.61 0.61 6.49
CA GLY A 197 7.87 0.48 5.05
C GLY A 197 6.62 0.44 4.17
N ASN A 198 5.42 0.65 4.71
CA ASN A 198 4.17 0.58 3.96
C ASN A 198 4.00 1.83 3.09
N VAL A 199 3.22 1.69 2.02
CA VAL A 199 2.71 2.80 1.22
C VAL A 199 1.20 2.87 1.41
N VAL A 200 0.69 3.99 1.90
CA VAL A 200 -0.73 4.31 1.89
C VAL A 200 -0.94 5.42 0.88
N SER A 201 -1.74 5.16 -0.14
CA SER A 201 -1.93 6.12 -1.22
C SER A 201 -3.36 6.14 -1.71
N HIS A 202 -3.81 7.33 -2.13
CA HIS A 202 -5.17 7.56 -2.61
C HIS A 202 -6.19 7.10 -1.57
N PHE A 203 -6.35 7.90 -0.53
CA PHE A 203 -7.24 7.60 0.57
C PHE A 203 -8.14 8.79 0.88
N SER A 204 -9.23 8.58 1.61
CA SER A 204 -10.24 9.60 1.91
C SER A 204 -10.63 9.61 3.38
N GLY A 205 -9.66 9.39 4.24
CA GLY A 205 -9.82 9.23 5.68
C GLY A 205 -8.47 9.47 6.33
N ASP A 206 -8.21 8.82 7.44
CA ASP A 206 -6.85 8.80 8.00
C ASP A 206 -5.95 7.80 7.26
N GLY A 207 -4.70 8.19 7.08
CA GLY A 207 -3.67 7.35 6.45
C GLY A 207 -3.28 6.20 7.37
N ILE A 208 -2.75 6.52 8.55
CA ILE A 208 -2.38 5.55 9.58
C ILE A 208 -2.94 5.98 10.95
N ARG A 209 -3.63 5.08 11.65
CA ARG A 209 -4.11 5.31 13.02
C ARG A 209 -3.30 4.55 14.04
N VAL A 210 -2.83 5.25 15.07
CA VAL A 210 -2.02 4.76 16.19
C VAL A 210 -2.85 4.89 17.46
N THR A 211 -3.26 3.79 18.08
CA THR A 211 -4.30 3.86 19.11
C THR A 211 -3.98 3.13 20.42
N ARG A 212 -2.74 2.63 20.56
CA ARG A 212 -2.31 1.87 21.74
C ARG A 212 -0.85 2.15 22.11
N ASP A 213 -0.48 1.70 23.31
CA ASP A 213 0.85 1.82 23.88
C ASP A 213 1.90 1.05 23.06
N GLY A 214 3.14 1.56 23.06
CA GLY A 214 4.31 0.85 22.53
C GLY A 214 4.37 0.69 21.01
N GLN A 215 3.49 1.37 20.27
CA GLN A 215 3.42 1.24 18.81
C GLN A 215 4.57 1.99 18.11
N VAL A 216 5.10 1.40 17.03
CA VAL A 216 6.14 1.99 16.19
C VAL A 216 5.63 2.15 14.77
N VAL A 217 5.64 3.39 14.27
CA VAL A 217 5.29 3.72 12.87
C VAL A 217 6.51 4.35 12.21
N GLN A 218 7.11 3.64 11.26
CA GLN A 218 8.37 4.09 10.66
C GLN A 218 8.52 3.82 9.17
N HIS A 219 9.27 4.67 8.46
CA HIS A 219 9.63 4.42 7.06
C HIS A 219 8.43 4.26 6.10
N ASN A 220 7.23 4.71 6.50
CA ASN A 220 6.05 4.62 5.66
C ASN A 220 5.97 5.83 4.72
N VAL A 221 5.32 5.65 3.58
CA VAL A 221 4.96 6.72 2.65
C VAL A 221 3.45 6.88 2.65
N ILE A 222 2.95 8.07 2.98
CA ILE A 222 1.51 8.38 3.03
C ILE A 222 1.25 9.52 2.06
N ARG A 223 0.38 9.31 1.08
CA ARG A 223 0.19 10.29 0.01
C ARG A 223 -1.17 10.32 -0.67
N ASN A 224 -1.47 11.46 -1.30
CA ASN A 224 -2.66 11.68 -2.15
C ASN A 224 -3.97 11.46 -1.41
N ILE A 225 -4.33 12.39 -0.51
CA ILE A 225 -5.64 12.40 0.15
C ILE A 225 -6.73 12.94 -0.80
N TYR A 226 -7.92 12.37 -0.75
CA TYR A 226 -9.10 12.71 -1.53
C TYR A 226 -10.28 13.01 -0.61
N VAL A 227 -11.15 13.94 -1.03
CA VAL A 227 -12.41 14.29 -0.36
C VAL A 227 -12.20 14.89 1.04
N GLY A 228 -12.93 15.95 1.37
CA GLY A 228 -12.96 16.50 2.72
C GLY A 228 -14.22 17.33 2.95
N ASP A 229 -14.23 18.19 3.97
CA ASP A 229 -15.42 18.96 4.37
C ASP A 229 -16.19 19.61 3.21
N LYS A 230 -15.47 20.23 2.25
CA LYS A 230 -16.07 20.92 1.10
C LYS A 230 -16.83 19.98 0.14
N ASP A 231 -16.51 18.70 0.18
CA ASP A 231 -17.04 17.63 -0.68
C ASP A 231 -18.13 16.82 0.06
N GLY A 232 -18.49 17.22 1.29
CA GLY A 232 -19.56 16.62 2.09
C GLY A 232 -19.10 15.57 3.10
N ASP A 233 -17.80 15.54 3.40
CA ASP A 233 -17.20 14.59 4.34
C ASP A 233 -16.71 15.28 5.60
N ASP A 234 -17.39 15.04 6.72
CA ASP A 234 -17.07 15.66 8.02
C ASP A 234 -15.85 14.99 8.71
N ASN A 235 -15.20 14.01 8.07
CA ASN A 235 -13.99 13.41 8.64
C ASN A 235 -12.82 14.40 8.57
N HIS A 236 -12.19 14.63 9.72
CA HIS A 236 -10.95 15.40 9.78
C HIS A 236 -9.78 14.45 9.53
N ASP A 237 -9.26 14.48 8.30
CA ASP A 237 -8.22 13.55 7.84
C ASP A 237 -6.84 13.90 8.39
N ASP A 238 -6.17 12.88 8.94
CA ASP A 238 -4.78 12.92 9.38
C ASP A 238 -3.91 11.94 8.56
N ALA A 239 -2.68 12.32 8.22
CA ALA A 239 -1.73 11.37 7.65
C ALA A 239 -1.38 10.29 8.68
N ILE A 240 -1.11 10.71 9.91
CA ILE A 240 -0.95 9.84 11.07
C ILE A 240 -1.74 10.43 12.23
N GLN A 241 -2.78 9.71 12.67
CA GLN A 241 -3.60 10.12 13.82
C GLN A 241 -3.30 9.27 15.05
N CYS A 242 -3.41 9.88 16.23
CA CYS A 242 -3.38 9.16 17.49
C CYS A 242 -4.55 9.55 18.39
N PHE A 243 -5.22 8.51 18.90
CA PHE A 243 -6.29 8.61 19.90
C PHE A 243 -6.51 7.25 20.57
N LEU A 244 -7.07 7.24 21.78
CA LEU A 244 -7.36 5.98 22.48
C LEU A 244 -8.67 5.33 21.95
N PHE A 245 -8.53 4.34 21.07
CA PHE A 245 -9.69 3.63 20.48
C PHE A 245 -10.55 2.91 21.54
N ASN A 246 -11.88 3.13 21.52
CA ASN A 246 -12.91 2.49 22.37
C ASN A 246 -12.84 2.74 23.90
N LYS A 247 -12.08 3.74 24.38
CA LYS A 247 -12.06 4.10 25.80
C LYS A 247 -11.99 5.62 26.03
N GLY A 248 -12.91 6.41 25.47
CA GLY A 248 -13.03 7.84 25.78
C GLY A 248 -11.69 8.60 25.83
N THR A 249 -11.54 9.50 26.80
CA THR A 249 -10.27 10.16 27.12
C THR A 249 -9.40 9.24 27.98
N GLY A 250 -8.24 8.84 27.47
CA GLY A 250 -7.27 8.06 28.24
C GLY A 250 -5.86 8.20 27.68
N LEU A 251 -4.90 7.75 28.48
CA LEU A 251 -3.47 7.88 28.22
C LEU A 251 -3.01 6.92 27.11
N VAL A 252 -2.17 7.42 26.20
CA VAL A 252 -1.36 6.59 25.28
C VAL A 252 0.12 6.83 25.59
N ARG A 253 0.94 5.79 25.54
CA ARG A 253 2.34 5.84 25.97
C ARG A 253 3.31 5.16 25.02
N ASP A 254 4.56 5.61 25.08
CA ASP A 254 5.71 4.88 24.51
C ASP A 254 5.61 4.66 22.99
N VAL A 255 4.97 5.60 22.29
CA VAL A 255 4.77 5.53 20.83
C VAL A 255 5.94 6.18 20.11
N THR A 256 6.43 5.54 19.05
CA THR A 256 7.47 6.08 18.16
C THR A 256 6.92 6.30 16.76
N ILE A 257 7.05 7.53 16.25
CA ILE A 257 6.70 7.93 14.88
C ILE A 257 7.97 8.47 14.23
N ARG A 258 8.63 7.67 13.40
CA ARG A 258 9.95 8.06 12.88
C ARG A 258 10.13 7.90 11.38
N GLU A 259 10.77 8.88 10.76
CA GLU A 259 11.26 8.76 9.38
C GLU A 259 10.15 8.32 8.40
N ASN A 260 8.93 8.85 8.58
CA ASN A 260 7.84 8.68 7.62
C ASN A 260 7.83 9.85 6.63
N LEU A 261 7.42 9.57 5.38
CA LEU A 261 7.27 10.54 4.32
C LEU A 261 5.79 10.81 4.08
N VAL A 262 5.34 12.05 4.32
CA VAL A 262 3.97 12.50 4.06
C VAL A 262 3.97 13.46 2.88
N ILE A 263 3.20 13.15 1.85
CA ILE A 263 2.99 14.00 0.69
C ILE A 263 1.50 14.15 0.44
N MET A 264 0.93 15.25 0.89
CA MET A 264 -0.50 15.57 0.75
C MET A 264 -1.06 15.24 -0.64
N ARG A 265 -0.40 15.75 -1.68
CA ARG A 265 -0.79 15.54 -3.07
C ARG A 265 0.42 15.70 -3.98
N GLU A 266 0.57 14.76 -4.91
CA GLU A 266 1.64 14.77 -5.90
C GLU A 266 1.22 15.39 -7.23
N ASP A 267 -0.06 15.27 -7.60
CA ASP A 267 -0.63 15.85 -8.81
C ASP A 267 -1.59 16.99 -8.46
N GLU A 268 -1.22 18.23 -8.80
CA GLU A 268 -2.06 19.40 -8.54
C GLU A 268 -3.40 19.39 -9.30
N SER A 269 -3.55 18.54 -10.32
CA SER A 269 -4.80 18.33 -11.05
C SER A 269 -5.71 17.24 -10.45
N GLN A 270 -5.31 16.61 -9.33
CA GLN A 270 -6.10 15.60 -8.64
C GLN A 270 -7.54 16.08 -8.40
N ARG A 271 -8.52 15.26 -8.80
CA ARG A 271 -9.93 15.50 -8.47
C ARG A 271 -10.15 15.35 -6.97
N TRP A 272 -11.10 16.12 -6.43
CA TRP A 272 -11.46 16.10 -5.01
C TRP A 272 -10.27 16.35 -4.05
N PRO A 273 -9.47 17.42 -4.25
CA PRO A 273 -8.32 17.64 -3.39
C PRO A 273 -8.78 17.99 -1.97
N ALA A 274 -8.31 17.25 -0.98
CA ALA A 274 -8.61 17.49 0.43
C ALA A 274 -7.50 18.27 1.14
N ASN A 275 -7.83 18.78 2.34
CA ASN A 275 -6.81 19.19 3.31
C ASN A 275 -6.67 18.06 4.32
N MET A 276 -5.45 17.78 4.74
CA MET A 276 -5.14 16.75 5.72
C MET A 276 -4.12 17.28 6.73
N GLN A 277 -4.41 17.07 8.00
CA GLN A 277 -3.47 17.28 9.08
C GLN A 277 -2.34 16.24 8.94
N ALA A 278 -1.09 16.60 9.21
CA ALA A 278 0.01 15.66 9.02
C ALA A 278 0.09 14.66 10.20
N ILE A 279 0.83 14.99 11.26
CA ILE A 279 0.86 14.21 12.49
C ILE A 279 -0.01 14.93 13.53
N GLY A 280 -1.27 14.55 13.64
CA GLY A 280 -2.27 15.19 14.51
C GLY A 280 -2.70 14.33 15.68
N PHE A 281 -2.10 14.56 16.85
CA PHE A 281 -2.37 13.80 18.08
C PHE A 281 -3.08 14.71 19.08
N PHE A 282 -4.40 14.80 18.94
CA PHE A 282 -5.22 15.78 19.66
C PHE A 282 -5.85 15.27 20.95
N ASP A 283 -5.89 13.96 21.15
CA ASP A 283 -6.64 13.31 22.23
C ASP A 283 -5.71 12.71 23.29
N GLY A 284 -4.90 13.58 23.91
CA GLY A 284 -4.02 13.20 25.00
C GLY A 284 -4.75 12.88 26.32
N PRO A 285 -3.99 12.54 27.38
CA PRO A 285 -2.54 12.72 27.49
C PRO A 285 -1.71 11.77 26.63
N LEU A 286 -0.58 12.27 26.11
CA LEU A 286 0.40 11.52 25.33
C LEU A 286 1.71 11.49 26.11
N GLN A 287 2.20 10.31 26.48
CA GLN A 287 3.39 10.21 27.33
C GLN A 287 4.53 9.47 26.66
N ASN A 288 5.75 10.01 26.76
CA ASN A 288 6.98 9.41 26.24
C ASN A 288 6.92 9.11 24.72
N PHE A 289 6.28 10.00 23.96
CA PHE A 289 6.26 9.88 22.50
C PHE A 289 7.59 10.31 21.90
N HIS A 290 8.03 9.61 20.85
CA HIS A 290 9.19 9.96 20.06
C HIS A 290 8.74 10.22 18.62
N VAL A 291 8.68 11.50 18.21
CA VAL A 291 8.31 11.91 16.85
C VAL A 291 9.52 12.51 16.17
N GLU A 292 10.19 11.74 15.31
CA GLU A 292 11.50 12.13 14.80
C GLU A 292 11.75 11.89 13.31
N GLY A 293 12.51 12.79 12.67
CA GLY A 293 13.02 12.57 11.32
C GLY A 293 11.96 12.49 10.20
N ASN A 294 10.69 12.75 10.50
CA ASN A 294 9.61 12.70 9.51
C ASN A 294 9.73 13.87 8.53
N VAL A 295 9.40 13.62 7.27
CA VAL A 295 9.43 14.62 6.19
C VAL A 295 8.02 14.81 5.65
N ILE A 296 7.49 16.03 5.78
CA ILE A 296 6.07 16.31 5.64
C ILE A 296 5.88 17.47 4.65
N ASN A 297 5.06 17.25 3.64
CA ASN A 297 4.45 18.31 2.83
C ASN A 297 2.94 18.25 3.01
N THR A 298 2.37 19.28 3.67
CA THR A 298 0.95 19.33 3.99
C THR A 298 0.31 20.67 3.61
N SER A 299 -0.99 20.65 3.27
CA SER A 299 -1.85 21.82 3.08
C SER A 299 -2.62 22.18 4.36
N HIS A 300 -2.03 21.92 5.53
CA HIS A 300 -2.64 22.24 6.82
C HIS A 300 -1.63 22.83 7.79
N TRP A 301 -2.12 23.64 8.72
CA TRP A 301 -1.28 24.24 9.75
C TRP A 301 -0.77 23.23 10.80
N HIS A 302 -1.31 22.01 10.86
CA HIS A 302 -0.86 20.97 11.79
C HIS A 302 0.20 20.11 11.10
N GLY A 303 1.47 20.50 11.23
CA GLY A 303 2.61 19.70 10.76
C GLY A 303 2.89 18.55 11.74
N VAL A 304 3.21 18.91 12.99
CA VAL A 304 3.31 17.96 14.10
C VAL A 304 2.61 18.58 15.30
N SER A 305 1.61 17.91 15.85
CA SER A 305 0.83 18.42 16.98
C SER A 305 0.63 17.33 18.01
N LEU A 306 1.16 17.54 19.22
CA LEU A 306 1.02 16.64 20.35
C LEU A 306 0.29 17.37 21.47
N TYR A 307 -0.93 16.93 21.78
CA TYR A 307 -1.76 17.56 22.80
C TYR A 307 -1.60 16.86 24.14
N ASP A 308 -1.59 17.64 25.23
CA ASP A 308 -1.45 17.12 26.61
C ASP A 308 -0.18 16.24 26.76
N ALA A 309 0.91 16.65 26.10
CA ALA A 309 2.16 15.90 25.94
C ALA A 309 3.06 15.92 27.19
N GLN A 310 3.56 14.74 27.60
CA GLN A 310 4.39 14.55 28.78
C GLN A 310 5.64 13.75 28.44
N ASP A 311 6.81 14.30 28.73
CA ASP A 311 8.10 13.65 28.49
C ASP A 311 8.30 13.24 27.02
N CYS A 312 7.70 13.97 26.09
CA CYS A 312 7.74 13.66 24.65
C CYS A 312 8.90 14.37 23.95
N LYS A 313 9.35 13.80 22.84
CA LYS A 313 10.41 14.34 21.99
C LYS A 313 9.91 14.55 20.57
N ILE A 314 10.08 15.76 20.05
CA ILE A 314 9.82 16.13 18.66
C ILE A 314 11.15 16.56 18.04
N LEU A 315 11.78 15.69 17.25
CA LEU A 315 13.18 15.87 16.86
C LEU A 315 13.39 15.82 15.34
N ASN A 316 14.11 16.78 14.77
CA ASN A 316 14.62 16.71 13.40
C ASN A 316 13.57 16.46 12.30
N ASN A 317 12.31 16.85 12.53
CA ASN A 317 11.25 16.74 11.53
C ASN A 317 11.30 17.93 10.57
N VAL A 318 10.86 17.73 9.32
CA VAL A 318 10.60 18.82 8.37
C VAL A 318 9.11 18.90 8.10
N ALA A 319 8.47 19.97 8.56
CA ALA A 319 7.10 20.33 8.26
C ALA A 319 7.09 21.47 7.25
N TYR A 320 6.83 21.14 5.99
CA TYR A 320 6.82 22.05 4.85
C TYR A 320 5.44 22.12 4.20
N THR A 321 5.22 23.17 3.43
CA THR A 321 4.06 23.32 2.56
C THR A 321 4.51 23.95 1.25
N GLN A 322 4.07 23.39 0.12
CA GLN A 322 4.26 24.01 -1.19
C GLN A 322 3.21 25.09 -1.50
N TRP A 323 2.15 25.16 -0.69
CA TRP A 323 1.08 26.14 -0.88
C TRP A 323 1.40 27.43 -0.12
N THR A 324 1.50 28.54 -0.84
CA THR A 324 2.05 29.82 -0.33
C THR A 324 1.12 30.59 0.61
N SER A 325 -0.11 30.12 0.80
CA SER A 325 -1.07 30.72 1.74
C SER A 325 -0.58 30.58 3.18
N GLU A 326 -0.56 31.70 3.91
CA GLU A 326 -0.13 31.70 5.32
C GLU A 326 -0.97 30.79 6.21
N LYS A 327 -2.26 30.59 5.85
CA LYS A 327 -3.16 29.70 6.59
C LYS A 327 -2.77 28.22 6.49
N LEU A 328 -1.97 27.85 5.50
CA LEU A 328 -1.55 26.46 5.27
C LEU A 328 -0.12 26.19 5.76
N ARG A 329 0.54 27.20 6.37
CA ARG A 329 1.91 27.06 6.90
C ARG A 329 1.91 26.16 8.13
N PRO A 330 2.55 24.97 8.08
CA PRO A 330 2.53 24.04 9.19
C PRO A 330 3.37 24.52 10.37
N TRP A 331 2.89 24.21 11.57
CA TRP A 331 3.57 24.40 12.83
C TRP A 331 3.96 23.08 13.48
N VAL A 332 4.89 23.20 14.45
CA VAL A 332 5.07 22.21 15.52
C VAL A 332 4.40 22.75 16.77
N GLU A 333 3.50 21.98 17.38
CA GLU A 333 2.68 22.42 18.51
C GLU A 333 2.68 21.42 19.66
N LEU A 334 2.84 21.96 20.87
CA LEU A 334 2.47 21.31 22.13
C LEU A 334 1.11 21.87 22.55
N GLY A 335 0.04 21.18 22.15
CA GLY A 335 -1.33 21.62 22.34
C GLY A 335 -1.93 21.16 23.67
N SER A 336 -3.18 21.55 23.94
CA SER A 336 -3.89 21.19 25.17
C SER A 336 -5.38 21.01 24.89
N LYS A 337 -5.97 19.91 25.39
CA LYS A 337 -7.42 19.81 25.66
C LYS A 337 -7.72 19.80 27.16
N GLY A 338 -6.73 20.10 28.01
CA GLY A 338 -6.85 20.08 29.46
C GLY A 338 -7.08 18.67 30.01
N LYS A 339 -6.50 17.65 29.35
CA LYS A 339 -6.62 16.25 29.75
C LYS A 339 -5.43 15.75 30.56
N GLY A 340 -4.30 16.47 30.53
CA GLY A 340 -3.12 16.19 31.34
C GLY A 340 -2.26 17.43 31.53
N GLU A 341 -1.26 17.31 32.39
CA GLU A 341 -0.18 18.31 32.43
C GLU A 341 0.63 18.25 31.13
N ILE A 342 1.24 19.37 30.76
CA ILE A 342 2.15 19.46 29.61
C ILE A 342 3.51 19.83 30.17
N LYS A 343 4.45 18.88 30.15
CA LYS A 343 5.76 19.03 30.81
C LYS A 343 6.80 18.08 30.25
N GLY A 344 8.07 18.41 30.49
CA GLY A 344 9.19 17.52 30.22
C GLY A 344 9.48 17.31 28.74
N ASN A 345 8.92 18.15 27.86
CA ASN A 345 9.03 17.93 26.43
C ASN A 345 10.33 18.51 25.85
N GLU A 346 10.86 17.84 24.83
CA GLU A 346 11.98 18.33 24.02
C GLU A 346 11.54 18.56 22.58
N VAL A 347 11.84 19.73 22.04
CA VAL A 347 11.57 20.10 20.64
C VAL A 347 12.85 20.61 20.01
N LYS A 348 13.56 19.78 19.24
CA LYS A 348 14.92 20.10 18.77
C LYS A 348 15.15 19.83 17.29
N GLY A 349 15.88 20.74 16.63
CA GLY A 349 16.37 20.54 15.26
C GLY A 349 15.28 20.46 14.18
N ASN A 350 14.04 20.86 14.48
CA ASN A 350 12.92 20.77 13.54
C ASN A 350 12.91 21.96 12.57
N TYR A 351 12.35 21.73 11.39
CA TYR A 351 12.04 22.75 10.41
C TYR A 351 10.52 22.93 10.30
N ALA A 352 9.98 24.08 10.74
CA ALA A 352 8.55 24.41 10.64
C ALA A 352 8.34 25.93 10.59
N TYR A 353 7.22 26.39 10.04
CA TYR A 353 6.98 27.82 9.86
C TYR A 353 6.72 28.55 11.18
N SER A 354 6.21 27.83 12.19
CA SER A 354 6.06 28.34 13.55
C SER A 354 6.10 27.23 14.60
N PHE A 355 6.38 27.62 15.84
CA PHE A 355 6.52 26.73 16.99
C PHE A 355 5.60 27.21 18.12
N LYS A 356 4.54 26.44 18.38
CA LYS A 356 3.52 26.74 19.41
C LYS A 356 3.78 25.90 20.66
N LEU A 357 4.75 26.34 21.47
CA LEU A 357 5.29 25.55 22.58
C LEU A 357 4.90 26.08 23.96
N SER A 358 4.17 27.19 24.03
CA SER A 358 3.95 27.96 25.26
C SER A 358 3.13 27.24 26.35
N ASN A 359 2.50 26.11 26.02
CA ASN A 359 1.76 25.31 26.99
C ASN A 359 2.69 24.52 27.92
N ASP A 360 3.90 24.17 27.47
CA ASP A 360 4.96 23.67 28.34
C ASP A 360 5.90 24.82 28.71
N LYS A 361 5.89 25.23 29.98
CA LYS A 361 6.73 26.34 30.46
C LYS A 361 8.21 25.97 30.59
N ALA A 362 8.53 24.67 30.61
CA ALA A 362 9.87 24.14 30.81
C ALA A 362 10.40 23.38 29.57
N VAL A 363 9.73 23.51 28.42
CA VAL A 363 10.15 22.86 27.17
C VAL A 363 11.60 23.20 26.83
N VAL A 364 12.37 22.18 26.47
CA VAL A 364 13.70 22.37 25.91
C VAL A 364 13.54 22.54 24.39
N ALA A 365 13.66 23.78 23.91
CA ALA A 365 13.51 24.13 22.51
C ALA A 365 14.83 24.65 21.92
N GLU A 366 15.49 23.86 21.05
CA GLU A 366 16.83 24.15 20.54
C GLU A 366 16.90 23.91 19.02
N ASP A 367 17.69 24.72 18.30
CA ASP A 367 18.00 24.52 16.86
C ASP A 367 16.80 24.38 15.90
N ASN A 368 15.62 24.85 16.31
CA ASN A 368 14.42 24.87 15.48
C ASN A 368 14.45 26.05 14.49
N LYS A 369 14.17 25.80 13.21
CA LYS A 369 14.35 26.76 12.12
C LYS A 369 13.15 26.80 11.16
N PRO A 370 12.98 27.88 10.37
CA PRO A 370 12.02 27.87 9.27
C PRO A 370 12.41 26.86 8.18
N PRO A 371 11.45 26.16 7.55
CA PRO A 371 11.73 25.26 6.43
C PRO A 371 12.00 26.07 5.16
N THR A 372 12.74 25.48 4.24
CA THR A 372 12.83 25.92 2.85
C THR A 372 12.47 24.76 1.92
N GLU A 373 12.11 25.06 0.69
CA GLU A 373 11.88 24.04 -0.34
C GLU A 373 13.14 23.16 -0.53
N GLU A 374 14.32 23.77 -0.53
CA GLU A 374 15.60 23.04 -0.65
C GLU A 374 15.80 22.04 0.50
N ILE A 375 15.56 22.45 1.75
CA ILE A 375 15.68 21.57 2.92
C ILE A 375 14.66 20.44 2.83
N TYR A 376 13.41 20.74 2.44
CA TYR A 376 12.38 19.73 2.25
C TYR A 376 12.78 18.72 1.17
N ASN A 377 13.22 19.18 0.00
CA ASN A 377 13.57 18.31 -1.13
C ASN A 377 14.80 17.45 -0.80
N ASP A 378 15.84 18.00 -0.18
CA ASP A 378 17.01 17.23 0.27
C ASP A 378 16.63 16.13 1.27
N ARG A 379 15.81 16.48 2.28
CA ARG A 379 15.36 15.53 3.31
C ARG A 379 14.42 14.48 2.75
N LYS A 380 13.53 14.85 1.84
CA LYS A 380 12.65 13.93 1.11
C LYS A 380 13.46 12.94 0.30
N GLN A 381 14.45 13.41 -0.47
CA GLN A 381 15.29 12.56 -1.30
C GLN A 381 16.06 11.54 -0.45
N LYS A 382 16.79 12.00 0.58
CA LYS A 382 17.56 11.12 1.48
C LYS A 382 16.67 10.09 2.19
N LEU A 383 15.50 10.51 2.66
CA LEU A 383 14.56 9.60 3.29
C LEU A 383 14.01 8.58 2.29
N LEU A 384 13.64 9.00 1.08
CA LEU A 384 13.16 8.09 0.05
C LEU A 384 14.24 7.10 -0.39
N GLU A 385 15.50 7.54 -0.51
CA GLU A 385 16.66 6.65 -0.76
C GLU A 385 16.80 5.60 0.34
N LEU A 386 16.74 5.99 1.62
CA LEU A 386 16.76 5.06 2.75
C LEU A 386 15.60 4.05 2.70
N ILE A 387 14.38 4.51 2.45
CA ILE A 387 13.20 3.63 2.35
C ILE A 387 13.37 2.67 1.17
N ASN A 388 13.84 3.15 0.02
CA ASN A 388 14.05 2.35 -1.18
C ASN A 388 15.18 1.32 -1.00
N GLU A 389 16.25 1.66 -0.27
CA GLU A 389 17.31 0.71 0.08
C GLU A 389 16.77 -0.43 0.95
N LYS A 390 15.94 -0.09 1.95
CA LYS A 390 15.42 -1.07 2.91
C LYS A 390 14.32 -1.97 2.33
N TYR A 391 13.46 -1.44 1.48
CA TYR A 391 12.23 -2.13 1.05
C TYR A 391 12.04 -2.21 -0.47
N GLY A 392 13.02 -1.73 -1.25
CA GLY A 392 12.94 -1.66 -2.71
C GLY A 392 12.19 -0.42 -3.23
N ALA A 393 12.60 0.08 -4.40
CA ALA A 393 12.01 1.27 -5.03
C ALA A 393 10.62 1.05 -5.64
N LYS A 394 10.29 -0.22 -5.95
CA LYS A 394 8.95 -0.66 -6.36
C LYS A 394 8.48 -1.73 -5.38
N HIS A 395 7.20 -1.67 -5.01
CA HIS A 395 6.60 -2.67 -4.14
C HIS A 395 6.48 -4.02 -4.87
N PRO A 396 6.81 -5.16 -4.23
CA PRO A 396 6.92 -6.46 -4.91
C PRO A 396 5.59 -6.98 -5.47
N ALA A 397 4.47 -6.90 -4.73
CA ALA A 397 3.16 -7.37 -5.24
C ALA A 397 2.46 -6.34 -6.14
N ALA A 398 2.33 -5.09 -5.70
CA ALA A 398 1.71 -4.02 -6.47
C ALA A 398 2.49 -3.58 -7.73
N GLY A 399 3.82 -3.70 -7.74
CA GLY A 399 4.68 -3.22 -8.82
C GLY A 399 4.83 -1.69 -8.89
N PHE A 400 4.18 -0.93 -8.00
CA PHE A 400 4.21 0.53 -7.99
C PHE A 400 5.42 1.10 -7.24
N LYS A 401 5.85 2.29 -7.67
CA LYS A 401 6.84 3.08 -6.94
C LYS A 401 6.25 3.59 -5.63
N ARG A 402 7.12 3.88 -4.66
CA ARG A 402 6.69 4.43 -3.36
C ARG A 402 6.15 5.86 -3.45
N VAL A 403 6.72 6.65 -4.35
CA VAL A 403 6.38 8.05 -4.66
C VAL A 403 6.26 8.17 -6.18
N GLY A 404 5.42 9.08 -6.64
CA GLY A 404 5.00 9.24 -8.02
C GLY A 404 3.66 8.56 -8.28
N LEU A 405 3.01 8.99 -9.36
CA LEU A 405 1.66 8.53 -9.67
C LEU A 405 1.60 7.02 -9.85
N GLU A 406 0.57 6.40 -9.23
CA GLU A 406 0.12 5.03 -9.46
C GLU A 406 -0.50 4.95 -10.82
N LYS A 407 0.38 5.03 -11.80
CA LYS A 407 0.04 4.63 -13.13
C LYS A 407 0.42 3.17 -13.11
N PRO A 408 -0.55 2.24 -13.05
CA PRO A 408 -0.33 1.04 -13.81
C PRO A 408 -0.08 1.62 -15.21
N ARG A 409 1.19 1.62 -15.63
CA ARG A 409 1.60 2.36 -16.84
C ARG A 409 0.78 1.96 -18.07
N TRP A 410 0.13 0.82 -17.89
CA TRP A 410 -0.87 0.16 -18.68
C TRP A 410 -2.08 0.03 -17.78
N LEU A 411 -3.29 0.32 -18.25
CA LEU A 411 -4.39 -0.56 -17.88
C LEU A 411 -3.93 -1.97 -18.26
N ARG A 412 -3.23 -2.69 -17.36
CA ARG A 412 -2.86 -4.07 -17.62
C ARG A 412 -4.20 -4.76 -17.67
N GLY A 413 -4.63 -5.09 -18.88
CA GLY A 413 -5.50 -6.22 -19.07
C GLY A 413 -4.80 -7.39 -18.39
N THR A 414 -5.13 -7.66 -17.12
CA THR A 414 -5.70 -8.98 -16.83
C THR A 414 -6.58 -9.25 -18.02
N VAL A 415 -6.16 -10.18 -18.88
CA VAL A 415 -6.97 -10.83 -19.90
C VAL A 415 -8.42 -10.55 -19.60
N VAL A 416 -8.95 -9.47 -20.19
CA VAL A 416 -10.37 -9.25 -20.16
C VAL A 416 -10.80 -10.12 -21.31
N ASP A 417 -11.74 -11.00 -21.06
CA ASP A 417 -12.79 -11.16 -22.03
C ASP A 417 -13.29 -9.75 -22.43
N GLY A 418 -12.66 -9.05 -23.41
CA GLY A 418 -13.00 -7.67 -23.79
C GLY A 418 -11.88 -6.64 -24.03
N ALA A 419 -10.68 -7.00 -24.50
CA ALA A 419 -9.66 -6.00 -24.90
C ALA A 419 -10.17 -5.01 -25.98
N ILE A 420 -11.12 -5.43 -26.81
CA ILE A 420 -11.87 -4.56 -27.73
C ILE A 420 -12.66 -3.52 -26.95
N ASP A 421 -13.38 -3.92 -25.90
CA ASP A 421 -14.25 -3.02 -25.13
C ASP A 421 -13.45 -1.89 -24.47
N ALA A 422 -12.22 -2.17 -24.02
CA ALA A 422 -11.33 -1.13 -23.47
C ALA A 422 -10.88 -0.11 -24.54
N ILE A 423 -10.54 -0.58 -25.75
CA ILE A 423 -10.18 0.33 -26.84
C ILE A 423 -11.41 1.10 -27.32
N GLU A 424 -12.56 0.44 -27.49
CA GLU A 424 -13.81 1.10 -27.91
C GLU A 424 -14.31 2.11 -26.86
N ALA A 425 -14.16 1.82 -25.56
CA ALA A 425 -14.49 2.76 -24.49
C ALA A 425 -13.52 3.96 -24.45
N ALA A 426 -12.27 3.76 -24.87
CA ALA A 426 -11.30 4.85 -24.99
C ALA A 426 -11.63 5.78 -26.17
N LYS A 427 -12.26 5.24 -27.24
CA LYS A 427 -12.73 6.07 -28.35
C LYS A 427 -13.80 7.04 -27.89
N GLY A 428 -13.73 8.27 -28.38
CA GLY A 428 -14.68 9.34 -28.03
C GLY A 428 -14.36 10.08 -26.72
N GLN A 429 -13.27 9.74 -26.04
CA GLN A 429 -12.78 10.51 -24.87
C GLN A 429 -11.85 11.68 -25.25
N GLY A 430 -11.65 11.92 -26.55
CA GLY A 430 -10.88 13.08 -27.04
C GLY A 430 -9.37 13.02 -26.79
N LYS A 431 -8.82 11.84 -26.44
CA LYS A 431 -7.39 11.62 -26.20
C LYS A 431 -6.82 10.58 -27.17
N LEU A 432 -5.51 10.62 -27.42
CA LEU A 432 -4.81 9.52 -28.06
C LEU A 432 -5.00 8.24 -27.26
N ILE A 433 -5.07 7.11 -27.96
CA ILE A 433 -5.15 5.79 -27.35
C ILE A 433 -3.84 5.08 -27.64
N LEU A 434 -3.10 4.68 -26.62
CA LEU A 434 -1.85 3.95 -26.79
C LEU A 434 -2.02 2.51 -26.34
N ILE A 435 -1.88 1.57 -27.28
CA ILE A 435 -1.87 0.14 -27.03
C ILE A 435 -0.43 -0.30 -26.79
N TYR A 436 -0.19 -1.02 -25.71
CA TYR A 436 1.06 -1.72 -25.45
C TYR A 436 0.85 -3.22 -25.48
N GLY A 437 1.43 -3.86 -26.48
CA GLY A 437 1.50 -5.30 -26.55
C GLY A 437 2.64 -5.84 -25.71
N LEU A 438 2.33 -6.66 -24.72
CA LEU A 438 3.27 -7.34 -23.82
C LEU A 438 3.20 -8.86 -23.97
N SER A 439 4.22 -9.58 -23.51
CA SER A 439 4.18 -11.05 -23.43
C SER A 439 3.39 -11.48 -22.18
N ASP A 440 2.72 -12.63 -22.24
CA ASP A 440 1.79 -13.09 -21.19
C ASP A 440 2.48 -13.43 -19.86
N GLU A 441 3.80 -13.68 -19.82
CA GLU A 441 4.58 -13.76 -18.58
C GLU A 441 6.11 -13.72 -18.84
N ASP A 442 6.88 -13.12 -17.92
CA ASP A 442 8.35 -13.17 -17.77
C ASP A 442 9.26 -12.97 -19.00
N ASP A 443 8.81 -12.23 -20.03
CA ASP A 443 9.70 -11.85 -21.13
C ASP A 443 10.65 -10.72 -20.68
N PRO A 444 11.98 -10.98 -20.54
CA PRO A 444 12.93 -9.97 -20.08
C PRO A 444 12.97 -8.75 -21.00
N ARG A 445 12.61 -8.90 -22.27
CA ARG A 445 12.58 -7.81 -23.26
C ARG A 445 11.47 -6.81 -22.97
N CYS A 446 10.34 -7.26 -22.41
CA CYS A 446 9.25 -6.37 -21.99
C CYS A 446 9.67 -5.60 -20.74
N ALA A 447 10.28 -6.26 -19.76
CA ALA A 447 10.79 -5.62 -18.55
C ALA A 447 11.91 -4.60 -18.84
N GLU A 448 12.85 -4.95 -19.73
CA GLU A 448 13.89 -4.06 -20.22
C GLU A 448 13.29 -2.83 -20.93
N PHE A 449 12.33 -3.04 -21.83
CA PHE A 449 11.65 -1.96 -22.52
C PHE A 449 10.83 -1.06 -21.58
N GLU A 450 10.13 -1.64 -20.61
CA GLU A 450 9.44 -0.89 -19.56
C GLU A 450 10.40 -0.02 -18.77
N ARG A 451 11.59 -0.54 -18.43
CA ARG A 451 12.62 0.16 -17.66
C ARG A 451 13.34 1.24 -18.46
N GLU A 452 13.63 1.01 -19.74
CA GLU A 452 14.54 1.86 -20.53
C GLU A 452 13.82 2.85 -21.44
N VAL A 453 12.58 2.54 -21.81
CA VAL A 453 11.79 3.39 -22.71
C VAL A 453 10.65 4.00 -21.96
N LEU A 454 9.85 3.17 -21.31
CA LEU A 454 8.60 3.63 -20.73
C LEU A 454 8.85 4.37 -19.40
N ASP A 455 9.84 3.92 -18.60
CA ASP A 455 10.27 4.48 -17.29
C ASP A 455 10.96 5.84 -17.37
N ASP A 456 11.19 6.34 -18.58
CA ASP A 456 11.62 7.71 -18.80
C ASP A 456 10.56 8.71 -18.33
N GLU A 457 11.01 9.76 -17.63
CA GLU A 457 10.13 10.76 -17.01
C GLU A 457 9.31 11.55 -18.05
N VAL A 458 9.92 11.87 -19.20
CA VAL A 458 9.26 12.64 -20.27
C VAL A 458 8.26 11.76 -21.00
N VAL A 459 8.61 10.50 -21.27
CA VAL A 459 7.64 9.52 -21.79
C VAL A 459 6.44 9.41 -20.85
N GLY A 460 6.67 9.29 -19.54
CA GLY A 460 5.59 9.29 -18.54
C GLY A 460 4.64 10.47 -18.71
N LYS A 461 5.16 11.71 -18.72
CA LYS A 461 4.35 12.93 -18.87
C LYS A 461 3.56 13.00 -20.19
N LEU A 462 4.07 12.43 -21.27
CA LEU A 462 3.36 12.36 -22.55
C LEU A 462 2.28 11.28 -22.56
N LEU A 463 2.57 10.12 -21.96
CA LEU A 463 1.59 9.05 -21.79
C LEU A 463 0.39 9.48 -20.93
N ASP A 464 0.59 10.43 -20.01
CA ASP A 464 -0.47 11.00 -19.17
C ASP A 464 -1.57 11.75 -19.95
N GLN A 465 -1.21 12.18 -21.16
CA GLN A 465 -2.13 12.82 -22.10
C GLN A 465 -2.86 11.81 -22.98
N CYS A 466 -2.47 10.53 -22.89
CA CYS A 466 -3.05 9.41 -23.63
C CYS A 466 -3.92 8.54 -22.72
N ILE A 467 -4.74 7.67 -23.33
CA ILE A 467 -5.38 6.53 -22.68
C ILE A 467 -4.54 5.30 -23.02
N THR A 468 -3.88 4.67 -22.03
CA THR A 468 -2.99 3.53 -22.27
C THR A 468 -3.67 2.19 -22.00
N VAL A 469 -3.63 1.28 -22.98
CA VAL A 469 -4.25 -0.06 -22.94
C VAL A 469 -3.17 -1.13 -23.06
N GLY A 470 -3.01 -1.99 -22.07
CA GLY A 470 -2.08 -3.13 -22.12
C GLY A 470 -2.75 -4.39 -22.66
N ILE A 471 -2.13 -5.05 -23.64
CA ILE A 471 -2.65 -6.26 -24.30
C ILE A 471 -1.60 -7.37 -24.26
N ALA A 472 -1.96 -8.55 -23.76
CA ALA A 472 -1.12 -9.73 -23.88
C ALA A 472 -1.10 -10.23 -25.34
N LEU A 473 0.10 -10.38 -25.91
CA LEU A 473 0.35 -10.90 -27.25
C LEU A 473 0.61 -12.41 -27.15
N ASP A 474 -0.45 -13.16 -26.89
CA ASP A 474 -0.42 -14.62 -26.82
C ASP A 474 -1.27 -15.23 -27.93
N ASP A 475 -1.17 -16.54 -28.15
CA ASP A 475 -1.93 -17.25 -29.19
C ASP A 475 -3.45 -17.25 -28.96
N LYS A 476 -3.94 -16.78 -27.81
CA LYS A 476 -5.36 -16.63 -27.50
C LYS A 476 -5.90 -15.25 -27.89
N LEU A 477 -5.04 -14.27 -28.15
CA LEU A 477 -5.45 -12.96 -28.62
C LEU A 477 -6.27 -13.06 -29.92
N ASP A 478 -7.45 -12.46 -29.90
CA ASP A 478 -8.40 -12.49 -31.00
C ASP A 478 -7.76 -12.07 -32.35
N ARG A 479 -8.01 -12.87 -33.40
CA ARG A 479 -7.40 -12.67 -34.72
C ARG A 479 -7.88 -11.39 -35.40
N ASP A 480 -9.14 -11.00 -35.19
CA ASP A 480 -9.70 -9.78 -35.75
C ASP A 480 -9.13 -8.56 -35.02
N LEU A 481 -8.89 -8.66 -33.72
CA LEU A 481 -8.20 -7.63 -32.93
C LEU A 481 -6.75 -7.44 -33.42
N ARG A 482 -6.00 -8.53 -33.61
CA ARG A 482 -4.65 -8.48 -34.19
C ARG A 482 -4.63 -7.80 -35.55
N LYS A 483 -5.59 -8.14 -36.41
CA LYS A 483 -5.69 -7.56 -37.75
C LYS A 483 -6.12 -6.09 -37.72
N ARG A 484 -7.05 -5.73 -36.84
CA ARG A 484 -7.63 -4.38 -36.75
C ARG A 484 -6.63 -3.34 -36.30
N TYR A 485 -5.72 -3.71 -35.38
CA TYR A 485 -4.77 -2.78 -34.77
C TYR A 485 -3.31 -3.13 -35.09
N GLY A 486 -3.05 -3.89 -36.16
CA GLY A 486 -1.69 -4.25 -36.60
C GLY A 486 -0.91 -5.23 -35.71
N LEU A 487 -1.43 -5.57 -34.52
CA LEU A 487 -0.69 -6.29 -33.48
C LEU A 487 -0.05 -7.59 -33.98
N SER A 488 1.28 -7.65 -33.89
CA SER A 488 2.05 -8.88 -34.10
C SER A 488 2.00 -9.79 -32.88
N SER A 489 2.49 -11.03 -33.02
CA SER A 489 2.74 -11.93 -31.88
C SER A 489 4.04 -11.62 -31.12
N LYS A 490 4.78 -10.58 -31.52
CA LYS A 490 6.08 -10.24 -30.92
C LYS A 490 5.92 -9.09 -29.93
N ALA A 491 6.20 -9.38 -28.66
CA ALA A 491 6.33 -8.37 -27.62
C ALA A 491 7.79 -7.88 -27.47
N PRO A 492 8.01 -6.68 -26.92
CA PRO A 492 7.03 -5.61 -26.72
C PRO A 492 6.73 -4.84 -28.03
N GLN A 493 5.50 -4.33 -28.18
CA GLN A 493 5.12 -3.42 -29.28
C GLN A 493 4.21 -2.30 -28.79
N ILE A 494 4.21 -1.16 -29.48
CA ILE A 494 3.35 -0.02 -29.18
C ILE A 494 2.54 0.33 -30.44
N VAL A 495 1.26 0.61 -30.25
CA VAL A 495 0.39 1.20 -31.28
C VAL A 495 -0.22 2.46 -30.68
N ILE A 496 -0.27 3.54 -31.45
CA ILE A 496 -0.89 4.81 -31.08
C ILE A 496 -2.05 5.01 -32.05
N LEU A 497 -3.23 5.24 -31.51
CA LEU A 497 -4.44 5.55 -32.23
C LEU A 497 -4.89 6.97 -31.91
N ASN A 498 -5.54 7.60 -32.87
CA ASN A 498 -6.29 8.84 -32.68
C ASN A 498 -7.54 8.57 -31.80
N PRO A 499 -8.21 9.62 -31.27
CA PRO A 499 -9.40 9.47 -30.43
C PRO A 499 -10.59 8.76 -31.11
N ASP A 500 -10.62 8.72 -32.44
CA ASP A 500 -11.62 8.00 -33.23
C ASP A 500 -11.25 6.52 -33.46
N GLY A 501 -10.06 6.10 -33.01
CA GLY A 501 -9.53 4.76 -33.16
C GLY A 501 -8.78 4.51 -34.47
N SER A 502 -8.60 5.52 -35.32
CA SER A 502 -7.73 5.41 -36.49
C SER A 502 -6.26 5.35 -36.09
N GLU A 503 -5.44 4.61 -36.83
CA GLU A 503 -4.03 4.44 -36.51
C GLU A 503 -3.24 5.73 -36.73
N ALA A 504 -2.56 6.19 -35.67
CA ALA A 504 -1.63 7.32 -35.72
C ALA A 504 -0.18 6.84 -35.92
N TRP A 505 0.19 5.72 -35.29
CA TRP A 505 1.50 5.11 -35.44
C TRP A 505 1.53 3.66 -34.91
N GLU A 506 2.30 2.79 -35.55
CA GLU A 506 2.60 1.44 -35.06
C GLU A 506 4.12 1.18 -35.06
N GLY A 507 4.63 0.53 -34.01
CA GLY A 507 5.96 -0.06 -34.00
C GLY A 507 6.55 -0.33 -32.61
N LYS A 508 7.77 -0.87 -32.59
CA LYS A 508 8.59 -0.92 -31.38
C LYS A 508 9.54 0.27 -31.40
N PRO A 509 9.39 1.27 -30.50
CA PRO A 509 10.35 2.37 -30.45
C PRO A 509 11.70 1.82 -29.96
N SER A 510 12.79 2.29 -30.56
CA SER A 510 14.14 1.82 -30.23
C SER A 510 14.72 2.46 -28.96
N SER A 511 14.06 3.48 -28.40
CA SER A 511 14.48 4.21 -27.19
C SER A 511 13.35 5.12 -26.67
N ALA A 512 13.48 5.63 -25.43
CA ALA A 512 12.59 6.67 -24.87
C ALA A 512 12.47 7.89 -25.80
N LYS A 513 13.60 8.42 -26.28
CA LYS A 513 13.66 9.55 -27.22
C LYS A 513 12.85 9.31 -28.51
N ALA A 514 12.89 8.09 -29.03
CA ALA A 514 12.12 7.74 -30.22
C ALA A 514 10.61 7.75 -29.94
N LEU A 515 10.18 7.25 -28.77
CA LEU A 515 8.78 7.25 -28.36
C LEU A 515 8.28 8.67 -28.04
N ILE A 516 9.07 9.48 -27.34
CA ILE A 516 8.78 10.90 -27.06
C ILE A 516 8.40 11.62 -28.35
N LYS A 517 9.27 11.55 -29.36
CA LYS A 517 9.03 12.20 -30.65
C LYS A 517 7.71 11.74 -31.29
N LYS A 518 7.38 10.45 -31.20
CA LYS A 518 6.13 9.92 -31.78
C LYS A 518 4.89 10.40 -31.04
N LEU A 519 4.96 10.49 -29.72
CA LEU A 519 3.89 11.02 -28.90
C LEU A 519 3.70 12.53 -29.12
N GLU A 520 4.78 13.31 -29.16
CA GLU A 520 4.73 14.74 -29.48
C GLU A 520 4.17 15.00 -30.88
N ASP A 521 4.63 14.26 -31.90
CA ASP A 521 4.13 14.37 -33.27
C ASP A 521 2.62 14.04 -33.36
N ALA A 522 2.14 13.09 -32.55
CA ALA A 522 0.73 12.68 -32.54
C ALA A 522 -0.16 13.63 -31.73
N LEU A 523 0.32 14.11 -30.58
CA LEU A 523 -0.40 15.07 -29.73
C LEU A 523 -0.46 16.45 -30.39
N GLY A 524 0.61 16.90 -31.06
CA GLY A 524 0.62 18.17 -31.77
C GLY A 524 -0.43 18.23 -32.89
N LYS A 525 -0.65 17.13 -33.61
CA LYS A 525 -1.71 17.05 -34.64
C LYS A 525 -3.12 17.16 -34.05
N LEU A 526 -3.33 16.70 -32.81
CA LEU A 526 -4.60 16.81 -32.11
C LEU A 526 -4.91 18.22 -31.60
N GLU A 527 -3.89 19.07 -31.43
CA GLU A 527 -4.09 20.47 -31.05
C GLU A 527 -4.38 21.37 -32.27
N GLU A 528 -4.11 20.89 -33.49
CA GLU A 528 -4.35 21.60 -34.75
C GLU A 528 -5.75 21.31 -35.37
N ASP A 529 -6.37 20.17 -35.00
CA ASP A 529 -7.72 19.74 -35.41
C ASP A 529 -8.80 20.13 -34.37
#